data_AF-A0A7S1E8S5-F1
#
_entry.id   AF-A0A7S1E8S5-F1
#
_cell.length_a   1.000
_cell.length_b   1.000
_cell.length_c   1.000
_cell.angle_alpha   90.00
_cell.angle_beta   90.00
_cell.angle_gamma   90.00
#
_symmetry.space_group_name_H-M   'P 1'
#
loop_
_entity.id
_entity.type
_entity.pdbx_description
1 polymer ?
#
loop_
_entity_poly.entity_id
_entity_poly.type
_entity_poly.pdbx_seq_one_letter_code
_entity_poly.pdbx_strand_id
1 'polypeptide(L)'
;YYPDSLVGTDSHTTMINGIGVVGWGVGGIEAEAGMLGQPVYFLTPDVVGFELTGRLREGVTATDLVLTVTEILRKHKVVGKFVEFFGEGTASLALPDRATIANMAPEYGATMGFFPVDDKTVDYFKGTGRSKSEIEAFEAYWKAQKLFG
;
A
#
# COMPACT_ATOMS: atom_id res chain seq x y z
N TYR A 1 3.61 -2.59 -20.63
CA TYR A 1 2.92 -2.48 -19.33
C TYR A 1 3.95 -2.67 -18.23
N TYR A 2 3.86 -1.86 -17.19
CA TYR A 2 4.67 -1.94 -15.98
C TYR A 2 3.79 -1.59 -14.77
N PRO A 3 4.15 -1.99 -13.54
CA PRO A 3 3.38 -1.62 -12.35
C PRO A 3 3.40 -0.12 -12.14
N ASP A 4 2.30 0.44 -11.66
CA ASP A 4 2.26 1.85 -11.28
C ASP A 4 3.15 2.10 -10.04
N SER A 5 3.82 3.24 -10.04
CA SER A 5 4.65 3.71 -8.93
C SER A 5 4.78 5.22 -8.99
N LEU A 6 4.74 5.90 -7.84
CA LEU A 6 4.88 7.35 -7.79
C LEU A 6 5.55 7.85 -6.51
N VAL A 7 6.05 9.08 -6.58
CA VAL A 7 6.34 9.89 -5.40
C VAL A 7 5.51 11.18 -5.49
N GLY A 8 5.11 11.71 -4.35
CA GLY A 8 4.28 12.92 -4.29
C GLY A 8 4.78 13.90 -3.24
N THR A 9 4.48 15.19 -3.42
CA THR A 9 4.77 16.23 -2.41
C THR A 9 3.74 16.27 -1.28
N ASP A 10 3.15 15.13 -0.97
CA ASP A 10 2.13 14.95 0.06
C ASP A 10 2.51 13.72 0.89
N SER A 11 2.50 13.85 2.22
CA SER A 11 2.90 12.77 3.13
C SER A 11 1.96 11.56 3.04
N HIS A 12 0.70 11.79 2.65
CA HIS A 12 -0.34 10.76 2.52
C HIS A 12 -0.38 10.13 1.12
N THR A 13 0.60 10.42 0.26
CA THR A 13 0.82 9.66 -0.99
C THR A 13 0.84 8.14 -0.72
N THR A 14 1.28 7.73 0.47
CA THR A 14 1.29 6.34 0.95
C THR A 14 -0.09 5.68 0.98
N MET A 15 -1.20 6.43 0.98
CA MET A 15 -2.56 5.87 0.88
C MET A 15 -2.73 4.95 -0.34
N ILE A 16 -2.04 5.26 -1.44
CA ILE A 16 -2.09 4.48 -2.69
C ILE A 16 -1.52 3.07 -2.52
N ASN A 17 -0.71 2.82 -1.50
CA ASN A 17 -0.13 1.51 -1.25
C ASN A 17 -1.19 0.45 -0.89
N GLY A 18 -2.39 0.89 -0.46
CA GLY A 18 -3.52 -0.01 -0.20
C GLY A 18 -4.04 -0.74 -1.46
N ILE A 19 -3.81 -0.18 -2.66
CA ILE A 19 -4.20 -0.77 -3.95
C ILE A 19 -3.00 -1.41 -4.70
N GLY A 20 -1.88 -1.66 -4.02
CA GLY A 20 -0.72 -2.31 -4.61
C GLY A 20 0.17 -1.42 -5.47
N VAL A 21 0.09 -0.10 -5.29
CA VAL A 21 0.98 0.87 -5.94
C VAL A 21 2.13 1.24 -5.01
N VAL A 22 3.36 1.15 -5.50
CA VAL A 22 4.55 1.55 -4.72
C VAL A 22 4.67 3.06 -4.77
N GLY A 23 4.58 3.73 -3.62
CA GLY A 23 4.76 5.18 -3.57
C GLY A 23 4.70 5.81 -2.20
N TRP A 24 5.33 6.96 -2.05
CA TRP A 24 5.47 7.67 -0.78
C TRP A 24 5.70 9.16 -0.97
N GLY A 25 5.61 9.91 0.14
CA GLY A 25 5.85 11.35 0.15
C GLY A 25 7.34 11.71 0.05
N VAL A 26 7.67 12.72 -0.76
CA VAL A 26 9.01 13.29 -0.89
C VAL A 26 8.97 14.82 -0.79
N GLY A 27 10.14 15.45 -0.70
CA GLY A 27 10.25 16.91 -0.76
C GLY A 27 9.96 17.44 -2.17
N GLY A 28 9.71 18.76 -2.25
CA GLY A 28 9.40 19.43 -3.52
C GLY A 28 10.54 19.34 -4.55
N ILE A 29 11.80 19.36 -4.08
CA ILE A 29 12.98 19.28 -4.94
C ILE A 29 13.08 17.89 -5.58
N GLU A 30 12.85 16.83 -4.80
CA GLU A 30 12.86 15.46 -5.30
C GLU A 30 11.73 15.22 -6.30
N ALA A 31 10.54 15.75 -6.03
CA ALA A 31 9.41 15.68 -6.95
C ALA A 31 9.69 16.41 -8.28
N GLU A 32 10.25 17.62 -8.22
CA GLU A 32 10.65 18.38 -9.41
C GLU A 32 11.73 17.65 -10.21
N ALA A 33 12.75 17.10 -9.53
CA ALA A 33 13.78 16.28 -10.16
C ALA A 33 13.15 15.07 -10.90
N GLY A 34 12.18 14.40 -10.28
CA GLY A 34 11.41 13.32 -10.91
C GLY A 34 10.67 13.78 -12.18
N MET A 35 10.05 14.96 -12.16
CA MET A 35 9.40 15.55 -13.34
C MET A 35 10.40 15.87 -14.47
N LEU A 36 11.66 16.18 -14.12
CA LEU A 36 12.76 16.41 -15.06
C LEU A 36 13.44 15.11 -15.52
N GLY A 37 12.88 13.94 -15.17
CA GLY A 37 13.40 12.62 -15.56
C GLY A 37 14.60 12.15 -14.73
N GLN A 38 14.89 12.80 -13.60
CA GLN A 38 15.89 12.29 -12.66
C GLN A 38 15.30 11.13 -11.85
N PRO A 39 16.05 10.04 -11.66
CA PRO A 39 15.61 8.96 -10.79
C PRO A 39 15.63 9.40 -9.33
N VAL A 40 14.71 8.84 -8.53
CA VAL A 40 14.73 8.97 -7.07
C VAL A 40 15.77 7.98 -6.52
N TYR A 41 16.73 8.50 -5.77
CA TYR A 41 17.74 7.68 -5.10
C TYR A 41 17.32 7.41 -3.65
N PHE A 42 17.33 6.14 -3.25
CA PHE A 42 17.10 5.73 -1.88
C PHE A 42 17.93 4.48 -1.58
N LEU A 43 18.29 4.30 -0.31
CA LEU A 43 18.94 3.06 0.12
C LEU A 43 17.95 1.91 -0.01
N THR A 44 18.42 0.74 -0.44
CA THR A 44 17.60 -0.48 -0.46
C THR A 44 17.00 -0.69 0.93
N PRO A 45 15.66 -0.59 1.08
CA PRO A 45 15.04 -0.61 2.38
C PRO A 45 14.94 -2.05 2.90
N ASP A 46 15.06 -2.22 4.22
CA ASP A 46 14.58 -3.43 4.86
C ASP A 46 13.05 -3.50 4.71
N VAL A 47 12.53 -4.71 4.49
CA VAL A 47 11.10 -4.98 4.43
C VAL A 47 10.67 -5.72 5.69
N VAL A 48 9.75 -5.12 6.45
CA VAL A 48 9.13 -5.72 7.63
C VAL A 48 7.78 -6.31 7.21
N GLY A 49 7.68 -7.63 7.22
CA GLY A 49 6.41 -8.31 7.02
C GLY A 49 5.49 -8.16 8.23
N PHE A 50 4.26 -7.70 8.01
CA PHE A 50 3.20 -7.64 9.01
C PHE A 50 2.12 -8.68 8.67
N GLU A 51 2.15 -9.81 9.38
CA GLU A 51 1.18 -10.89 9.18
C GLU A 51 -0.15 -10.57 9.90
N LEU A 52 -1.23 -10.48 9.12
CA LEU A 52 -2.59 -10.40 9.63
C LEU A 52 -3.24 -11.78 9.58
N THR A 53 -3.73 -12.24 10.73
CA THR A 53 -4.41 -13.54 10.87
C THR A 53 -5.83 -13.38 11.39
N GLY A 54 -6.72 -14.31 11.07
CA GLY A 54 -8.11 -14.29 11.51
C GLY A 54 -8.94 -13.19 10.87
N ARG A 55 -9.99 -12.73 11.57
CA ARG A 55 -10.95 -11.73 11.10
C ARG A 55 -11.32 -10.76 12.22
N LEU A 56 -11.67 -9.54 11.86
CA LEU A 56 -12.19 -8.55 12.81
C LEU A 56 -13.48 -9.08 13.46
N ARG A 57 -13.60 -8.86 14.76
CA ARG A 57 -14.83 -9.18 15.51
C ARG A 57 -15.91 -8.16 15.18
N GLU A 58 -17.16 -8.56 15.34
CA GLU A 58 -18.29 -7.64 15.21
C GLU A 58 -18.13 -6.45 16.18
N GLY A 59 -18.44 -5.25 15.70
CA GLY A 59 -18.28 -4.01 16.45
C GLY A 59 -16.87 -3.39 16.42
N VAL A 60 -15.86 -4.10 15.91
CA VAL A 60 -14.52 -3.52 15.69
C VAL A 60 -14.53 -2.70 14.40
N THR A 61 -14.05 -1.46 14.49
CA THR A 61 -14.02 -0.52 13.37
C THR A 61 -12.66 -0.51 12.65
N ALA A 62 -12.63 0.05 11.44
CA ALA A 62 -11.38 0.32 10.73
C ALA A 62 -10.42 1.20 11.56
N THR A 63 -10.97 2.13 12.33
CA THR A 63 -10.21 3.00 13.24
C THR A 63 -9.52 2.20 14.34
N ASP A 64 -10.22 1.24 14.95
CA ASP A 64 -9.64 0.39 16.00
C ASP A 64 -8.48 -0.44 15.43
N LEU A 65 -8.67 -1.01 14.24
CA LEU A 65 -7.64 -1.76 13.53
C LEU A 65 -6.41 -0.89 13.24
N VAL A 66 -6.59 0.27 12.61
CA VAL A 66 -5.46 1.10 12.17
C VAL A 66 -4.69 1.67 13.36
N LEU A 67 -5.35 2.06 14.44
CA LEU A 67 -4.68 2.52 15.66
C LEU A 67 -3.88 1.39 16.31
N THR A 68 -4.41 0.17 16.32
CA THR A 68 -3.72 -1.02 16.84
C THR A 68 -2.48 -1.34 16.00
N VAL A 69 -2.60 -1.38 14.67
CA VAL A 69 -1.48 -1.63 13.75
C VAL A 69 -0.40 -0.56 13.92
N THR A 70 -0.81 0.70 13.98
CA THR A 70 0.10 1.84 14.18
C THR A 70 0.87 1.71 15.49
N GLU A 71 0.17 1.38 16.60
CA GLU A 71 0.82 1.19 17.90
C GLU A 71 1.87 0.07 17.88
N ILE A 72 1.55 -1.08 17.27
CA ILE A 72 2.45 -2.23 17.15
C ILE A 72 3.69 -1.85 16.32
N LEU A 73 3.50 -1.22 15.15
CA LEU A 73 4.60 -0.82 14.26
C LEU A 73 5.51 0.22 14.90
N ARG A 74 4.95 1.19 15.66
CA ARG A 74 5.74 2.15 16.45
C ARG A 74 6.62 1.46 17.49
N LYS A 75 6.07 0.48 18.22
CA LYS A 75 6.85 -0.31 19.19
C LYS A 75 7.95 -1.12 18.51
N HIS A 76 7.71 -1.60 17.28
CA HIS A 76 8.67 -2.35 16.49
C HIS A 76 9.76 -1.48 15.83
N LYS A 77 9.61 -0.15 15.81
CA LYS A 77 10.57 0.83 15.27
C LYS A 77 10.88 0.63 13.78
N VAL A 78 9.87 0.79 12.94
CA VAL A 78 9.97 0.63 11.47
C VAL A 78 10.44 1.89 10.73
N VAL A 79 11.17 2.79 11.40
CA VAL A 79 11.60 4.06 10.81
C VAL A 79 12.48 3.84 9.59
N GLY A 80 12.08 4.39 8.44
CA GLY A 80 12.82 4.28 7.17
C GLY A 80 12.78 2.89 6.52
N LYS A 81 11.89 2.00 6.99
CA LYS A 81 11.68 0.66 6.43
C LYS A 81 10.41 0.61 5.60
N PHE A 82 10.31 -0.40 4.75
CA PHE A 82 9.05 -0.76 4.12
C PHE A 82 8.29 -1.70 5.05
N VAL A 83 6.97 -1.53 5.14
CA VAL A 83 6.08 -2.49 5.78
C VAL A 83 5.26 -3.14 4.68
N GLU A 84 5.24 -4.47 4.64
CA GLU A 84 4.42 -5.25 3.71
C GLU A 84 3.40 -6.07 4.49
N PHE A 85 2.12 -5.87 4.21
CA PHE A 85 1.02 -6.56 4.87
C PHE A 85 0.68 -7.85 4.12
N PHE A 86 0.64 -8.96 4.84
CA PHE A 86 0.35 -10.28 4.27
C PHE A 86 -0.45 -11.15 5.26
N GLY A 87 -0.80 -12.36 4.84
CA GLY A 87 -1.53 -13.34 5.66
C GLY A 87 -3.04 -13.35 5.41
N GLU A 88 -3.73 -14.38 5.89
CA GLU A 88 -5.15 -14.61 5.60
C GLU A 88 -6.08 -13.46 6.02
N GLY A 89 -5.66 -12.66 7.00
CA GLY A 89 -6.42 -11.54 7.51
C GLY A 89 -6.54 -10.39 6.50
N THR A 90 -5.55 -10.21 5.61
CA THR A 90 -5.60 -9.16 4.58
C THR A 90 -6.77 -9.37 3.62
N ALA A 91 -7.06 -10.63 3.25
CA ALA A 91 -8.17 -10.99 2.37
C ALA A 91 -9.55 -10.70 3.00
N SER A 92 -9.62 -10.56 4.33
CA SER A 92 -10.84 -10.19 5.04
C SER A 92 -11.13 -8.69 5.03
N LEU A 93 -10.11 -7.84 4.79
CA LEU A 93 -10.23 -6.38 4.82
C LEU A 93 -10.83 -5.84 3.51
N ALA A 94 -11.66 -4.81 3.64
CA ALA A 94 -12.08 -4.04 2.48
C ALA A 94 -10.94 -3.12 2.03
N LEU A 95 -10.93 -2.74 0.75
CA LEU A 95 -9.89 -1.87 0.20
C LEU A 95 -9.76 -0.51 0.94
N PRO A 96 -10.86 0.18 1.32
CA PRO A 96 -10.76 1.39 2.13
C PRO A 96 -10.04 1.19 3.47
N ASP A 97 -10.17 0.02 4.11
CA ASP A 97 -9.48 -0.28 5.37
C ASP A 97 -7.97 -0.42 5.14
N ARG A 98 -7.57 -1.09 4.05
CA ARG A 98 -6.17 -1.19 3.62
C ARG A 98 -5.57 0.17 3.34
N ALA A 99 -6.30 1.02 2.61
CA ALA A 99 -5.88 2.38 2.30
C ALA A 99 -5.74 3.23 3.57
N THR A 100 -6.61 3.03 4.58
CA THR A 100 -6.50 3.70 5.88
C THR A 100 -5.24 3.29 6.62
N ILE A 101 -4.88 1.99 6.61
CA ILE A 101 -3.65 1.48 7.23
C ILE A 101 -2.40 2.00 6.50
N ALA A 102 -2.41 1.97 5.17
CA ALA A 102 -1.32 2.46 4.33
C ALA A 102 -1.09 3.97 4.50
N ASN A 103 -2.17 4.75 4.56
CA ASN A 103 -2.16 6.19 4.78
C ASN A 103 -1.44 6.58 6.08
N MET A 104 -1.49 5.73 7.10
CA MET A 104 -0.90 5.98 8.42
C MET A 104 0.61 5.69 8.50
N ALA A 105 1.27 5.40 7.36
CA ALA A 105 2.70 5.14 7.30
C ALA A 105 3.57 6.23 7.96
N PRO A 106 3.32 7.53 7.75
CA PRO A 106 4.03 8.59 8.46
C PRO A 106 3.92 8.48 9.99
N GLU A 107 2.76 8.05 10.52
CA GLU A 107 2.47 7.98 11.95
C GLU A 107 3.21 6.84 12.65
N TYR A 108 3.39 5.69 11.97
CA TYR A 108 4.24 4.60 12.45
C TYR A 108 5.70 4.67 11.98
N GLY A 109 6.04 5.67 11.16
CA GLY A 109 7.41 6.02 10.76
C GLY A 109 7.95 5.21 9.57
N ALA A 110 7.17 4.33 8.97
CA ALA A 110 7.60 3.61 7.78
C ALA A 110 7.66 4.55 6.57
N THR A 111 8.47 4.20 5.58
CA THR A 111 8.45 4.91 4.29
C THR A 111 7.14 4.64 3.54
N MET A 112 6.62 3.42 3.64
CA MET A 112 5.35 3.00 3.04
C MET A 112 4.77 1.75 3.73
N GLY A 113 3.46 1.54 3.57
CA GLY A 113 2.72 0.38 4.06
C GLY A 113 1.99 -0.33 2.92
N PHE A 114 2.59 -1.38 2.36
CA PHE A 114 2.19 -2.03 1.12
C PHE A 114 1.20 -3.17 1.31
N PHE A 115 0.10 -3.13 0.55
CA PHE A 115 -0.78 -4.28 0.34
C PHE A 115 -0.61 -4.74 -1.12
N PRO A 116 -0.15 -5.98 -1.37
CA PRO A 116 -0.04 -6.48 -2.73
C PRO A 116 -1.38 -6.50 -3.49
N VAL A 117 -1.30 -6.57 -4.82
CA VAL A 117 -2.48 -6.63 -5.67
C VAL A 117 -3.13 -8.00 -5.56
N ASP A 118 -4.39 -8.03 -5.11
CA ASP A 118 -5.19 -9.24 -4.99
C ASP A 118 -6.62 -9.04 -5.53
N ASP A 119 -7.48 -10.02 -5.25
CA ASP A 119 -8.89 -9.99 -5.64
C ASP A 119 -9.64 -8.77 -5.07
N LYS A 120 -9.28 -8.24 -3.88
CA LYS A 120 -9.93 -7.04 -3.33
C LYS A 120 -9.57 -5.79 -4.11
N THR A 121 -8.34 -5.69 -4.62
CA THR A 121 -7.94 -4.59 -5.51
C THR A 121 -8.74 -4.65 -6.82
N VAL A 122 -8.87 -5.84 -7.40
CA VAL A 122 -9.67 -6.06 -8.62
C VAL A 122 -11.14 -5.72 -8.40
N ASP A 123 -11.73 -6.16 -7.28
CA ASP A 123 -13.12 -5.86 -6.93
C ASP A 123 -13.35 -4.36 -6.71
N TYR A 124 -12.41 -3.67 -6.07
CA TYR A 124 -12.44 -2.21 -5.94
C TYR A 124 -12.42 -1.52 -7.31
N PHE A 125 -11.63 -2.02 -8.26
CA PHE A 125 -11.56 -1.47 -9.61
C PHE A 125 -12.83 -1.65 -10.42
N LYS A 126 -13.58 -2.74 -10.22
CA LYS A 126 -14.92 -2.91 -10.82
C LYS A 126 -15.89 -1.81 -10.37
N GLY A 127 -15.76 -1.32 -9.14
CA GLY A 127 -16.63 -0.29 -8.56
C GLY A 127 -16.22 1.16 -8.85
N THR A 128 -15.08 1.41 -9.50
CA THR A 128 -14.49 2.75 -9.63
C THR A 128 -14.40 3.28 -11.05
N GLY A 129 -15.19 2.72 -11.97
CA GLY A 129 -15.36 3.24 -13.33
C GLY A 129 -14.33 2.78 -14.36
N ARG A 130 -13.44 1.84 -14.00
CA ARG A 130 -12.57 1.16 -14.97
C ARG A 130 -13.39 0.23 -15.85
N SER A 131 -13.05 0.17 -17.14
CA SER A 131 -13.69 -0.74 -18.08
C SER A 131 -13.34 -2.19 -17.78
N LYS A 132 -14.22 -3.12 -18.20
CA LYS A 132 -13.99 -4.56 -18.05
C LYS A 132 -12.67 -5.00 -18.71
N SER A 133 -12.35 -4.48 -19.89
CA SER A 133 -11.11 -4.79 -20.60
C SER A 133 -9.85 -4.31 -19.88
N GLU A 134 -9.91 -3.14 -19.23
CA GLU A 134 -8.79 -2.64 -18.42
C GLU A 134 -8.55 -3.52 -17.19
N ILE A 135 -9.62 -3.96 -16.53
CA ILE A 135 -9.54 -4.83 -15.35
C ILE A 135 -8.97 -6.22 -15.73
N GLU A 136 -9.46 -6.81 -16.82
CA GLU A 136 -8.96 -8.11 -17.32
C GLU A 136 -7.48 -8.02 -17.71
N ALA A 137 -7.08 -6.95 -18.40
CA ALA A 137 -5.69 -6.72 -18.76
C ALA A 137 -4.80 -6.52 -17.52
N PHE A 138 -5.28 -5.76 -16.53
CA PHE A 138 -4.61 -5.55 -15.25
C PHE A 138 -4.39 -6.88 -14.52
N GLU A 139 -5.46 -7.65 -14.29
CA GLU A 139 -5.37 -8.93 -13.58
C GLU A 139 -4.45 -9.93 -14.29
N ALA A 140 -4.59 -10.06 -15.62
CA ALA A 140 -3.73 -10.93 -16.42
C ALA A 140 -2.25 -10.52 -16.33
N TYR A 141 -1.95 -9.22 -16.37
CA TYR A 141 -0.59 -8.71 -16.25
C TYR A 141 0.02 -9.06 -14.87
N TRP A 142 -0.67 -8.75 -13.77
CA TRP A 142 -0.15 -9.00 -12.42
C TRP A 142 0.07 -10.49 -12.13
N LYS A 143 -0.85 -11.36 -12.61
CA LYS A 143 -0.69 -12.82 -12.52
C LYS A 143 0.50 -13.31 -13.33
N ALA A 144 0.67 -12.82 -14.57
CA ALA A 144 1.79 -13.19 -15.42
C ALA A 144 3.16 -12.77 -14.84
N GLN A 145 3.21 -11.62 -14.16
CA GLN A 145 4.42 -11.14 -13.47
C GLN A 145 4.68 -11.83 -12.13
N LYS A 146 3.77 -12.69 -11.65
CA LYS A 146 3.83 -13.31 -10.31
C LYS A 146 3.85 -12.29 -9.17
N LEU A 147 3.14 -11.18 -9.35
CA LEU A 147 3.00 -10.10 -8.37
C LEU A 147 1.57 -10.01 -7.82
N PHE A 148 0.73 -11.00 -8.13
CA PHE A 148 -0.65 -11.10 -7.67
C PHE A 148 -0.72 -12.02 -6.44
N GLY A 149 -1.16 -11.52 -5.28
CA GLY A 149 -1.17 -12.27 -4.02
C GLY A 149 -1.87 -11.56 -2.88
#